data_AF-A0A8X6JA78-F1
#
_entry.id   AF-A0A8X6JA78-F1
#
_cell.length_a   1.000
_cell.length_b   1.000
_cell.length_c   1.000
_cell.angle_alpha   90.00
_cell.angle_beta   90.00
_cell.angle_gamma   90.00
#
_symmetry.space_group_name_H-M   'P 1'
#
loop_
_entity.id
_entity.type
_entity.pdbx_description
1 polymer ?
#
loop_
_entity_poly.entity_id
_entity_poly.type
_entity_poly.pdbx_seq_one_letter_code
_entity_poly.pdbx_strand_id
1 'polypeptide(L)'
;MDVYFECNIRANPWVSETGWRFEGYDLHNNVSAGIVISNQSLVLQKVNRSHRGRYSCTAINNEGQGESNHVYLRVQCFAGNKDAVGAYNIFGSPNTKNVQYREYYRDEDWKEFGGRKYSPICKSEQETTFTAVTNRPVQIQCEVEADMDDVNFRWEFNGTSSGGDVQVVSVPGTTTKSIVNYTPRSENDFGTVYCWGTNNVGTQSIPCAFVVIPAGINRQFTSFV
;
A
#
# COMPACT_ATOMS: atom_id res chain seq x y z
N MET A 1 16.36 14.12 -9.30
CA MET A 1 16.45 12.66 -9.05
C MET A 1 15.69 11.96 -10.15
N ASP A 2 16.21 10.82 -10.61
CA ASP A 2 15.57 10.00 -11.65
C ASP A 2 15.19 8.63 -11.08
N VAL A 3 14.11 8.03 -11.58
CA VAL A 3 13.58 6.73 -11.13
C VAL A 3 13.42 5.80 -12.32
N TYR A 4 13.78 4.53 -12.15
CA TYR A 4 13.75 3.51 -13.19
C TYR A 4 12.78 2.40 -12.81
N PHE A 5 11.93 2.01 -13.75
CA PHE A 5 11.07 0.84 -13.68
C PHE A 5 11.43 -0.13 -14.79
N GLU A 6 11.36 -1.42 -14.48
CA GLU A 6 11.65 -2.50 -15.42
C GLU A 6 10.50 -3.52 -15.37
N CYS A 7 10.00 -3.90 -16.54
CA CYS A 7 8.93 -4.86 -16.70
C CYS A 7 9.50 -6.24 -17.05
N ASN A 8 9.37 -7.21 -16.15
CA ASN A 8 9.79 -8.59 -16.41
C ASN A 8 8.67 -9.37 -17.11
N ILE A 9 8.79 -9.55 -18.42
CA ILE A 9 7.74 -10.14 -19.25
C ILE A 9 8.03 -11.62 -19.51
N ARG A 10 7.01 -12.46 -19.31
CA ARG A 10 6.98 -13.86 -19.75
C ARG A 10 5.76 -14.06 -20.64
N ALA A 11 5.97 -14.29 -21.93
CA ALA A 11 4.91 -14.50 -22.91
C ALA A 11 5.29 -15.60 -23.90
N ASN A 12 4.28 -16.34 -24.36
CA ASN A 12 4.43 -17.32 -25.43
C ASN A 12 3.25 -17.18 -26.42
N PRO A 13 3.48 -16.74 -27.66
CA PRO A 13 4.77 -16.33 -28.23
C PRO A 13 5.23 -14.97 -27.66
N TRP A 14 6.45 -14.56 -28.03
CA TRP A 14 7.05 -13.33 -27.50
C TRP A 14 6.23 -12.08 -27.84
N VAL A 15 6.37 -11.05 -27.01
CA VAL A 15 5.60 -9.81 -27.12
C VAL A 15 5.93 -9.03 -28.39
N SER A 16 4.90 -8.48 -29.03
CA SER A 16 5.00 -7.58 -30.17
C SER A 16 4.98 -6.11 -29.74
N GLU A 17 4.33 -5.79 -28.62
CA GLU A 17 4.22 -4.42 -28.12
C GLU A 17 4.26 -4.41 -26.58
N THR A 18 4.87 -3.36 -26.03
CA THR A 18 4.98 -3.12 -24.58
C THR A 18 4.56 -1.71 -24.26
N GLY A 19 3.88 -1.52 -23.13
CA GLY A 19 3.43 -0.20 -22.66
C GLY A 19 3.56 -0.05 -21.15
N TRP A 20 3.30 1.17 -20.69
CA TRP A 20 3.23 1.53 -19.27
C TRP A 20 1.94 2.28 -19.02
N ARG A 21 1.37 2.10 -17.84
CA ARG A 21 0.19 2.80 -17.35
C ARG A 21 0.51 3.59 -16.11
N PHE A 22 -0.13 4.76 -15.97
CA PHE A 22 -0.10 5.59 -14.77
C PHE A 22 -1.53 5.91 -14.37
N GLU A 23 -1.90 5.54 -13.15
CA GLU A 23 -3.27 5.67 -12.63
C GLU A 23 -4.34 5.05 -13.57
N GLY A 24 -3.96 3.97 -14.26
CA GLY A 24 -4.83 3.23 -15.19
C GLY A 24 -4.88 3.78 -16.62
N TYR A 25 -4.22 4.90 -16.90
CA TYR A 25 -4.14 5.48 -18.24
C TYR A 25 -2.82 5.13 -18.91
N ASP A 26 -2.85 4.89 -20.23
CA ASP A 26 -1.64 4.60 -20.99
C ASP A 26 -0.70 5.82 -20.98
N LEU A 27 0.55 5.55 -20.61
CA LEU A 27 1.61 6.54 -20.50
C LEU A 27 2.37 6.58 -21.83
N HIS A 28 2.58 7.79 -22.34
CA HIS A 28 3.37 8.00 -23.55
C HIS A 28 4.69 8.69 -23.22
N ASN A 29 5.66 8.54 -24.13
CA ASN A 29 6.94 9.20 -24.02
C ASN A 29 6.74 10.73 -24.07
N ASN A 30 7.28 11.44 -23.08
CA ASN A 30 7.18 12.89 -22.95
C ASN A 30 8.42 13.40 -22.21
N VAL A 31 9.50 13.60 -22.97
CA VAL A 31 10.81 14.01 -22.44
C VAL A 31 10.74 15.34 -21.68
N SER A 32 9.91 16.28 -22.14
CA SER A 32 9.71 17.58 -21.48
C SER A 32 9.07 17.45 -20.10
N ALA A 33 8.18 16.47 -19.92
CA ALA A 33 7.61 16.11 -18.62
C ALA A 33 8.53 15.18 -17.80
N GLY A 34 9.67 14.75 -18.35
CA GLY A 34 10.58 13.80 -17.74
C GLY A 34 10.14 12.35 -17.86
N ILE A 35 9.24 12.00 -18.78
CA ILE A 35 8.76 10.63 -18.98
C ILE A 35 9.44 10.03 -20.19
N VAL A 36 10.26 8.99 -20.00
CA VAL A 36 10.97 8.31 -21.09
C VAL A 36 10.66 6.83 -21.04
N ILE A 37 9.99 6.32 -22.08
CA ILE A 37 9.66 4.89 -22.22
C ILE A 37 10.55 4.30 -23.30
N SER A 38 11.22 3.19 -22.98
CA SER A 38 12.04 2.44 -23.91
C SER A 38 11.84 0.96 -23.68
N ASN A 39 11.10 0.31 -24.60
CA ASN A 39 10.79 -1.12 -24.52
C ASN A 39 10.17 -1.47 -23.16
N GLN A 40 10.81 -2.36 -22.40
CA GLN A 40 10.37 -2.83 -21.08
C GLN A 40 10.71 -1.86 -19.94
N SER A 41 11.31 -0.72 -20.22
CA SER A 41 11.77 0.24 -19.21
C SER A 41 11.02 1.56 -19.27
N LEU A 42 10.69 2.08 -18.08
CA LEU A 42 10.18 3.43 -17.88
C LEU A 42 11.17 4.19 -17.00
N VAL A 43 11.62 5.34 -17.49
CA VAL A 43 12.47 6.28 -16.75
C VAL A 43 11.70 7.55 -16.50
N LEU A 44 11.63 7.95 -15.23
CA LEU A 44 11.12 9.24 -14.80
C LEU A 44 12.31 10.13 -14.44
N GLN A 45 12.54 11.19 -15.20
CA GLN A 45 13.60 12.16 -15.01
C GLN A 45 13.11 13.35 -14.19
N LYS A 46 13.98 13.91 -13.34
CA LYS A 46 13.64 15.07 -12.51
C LYS A 46 12.31 14.89 -11.78
N VAL A 47 12.17 13.73 -11.12
CA VAL A 47 10.97 13.32 -10.40
C VAL A 47 10.51 14.44 -9.46
N ASN A 48 9.20 14.66 -9.46
CA ASN A 48 8.54 15.71 -8.70
C ASN A 48 7.20 15.17 -8.18
N ARG A 49 6.46 15.95 -7.38
CA ARG A 49 5.22 15.49 -6.72
C ARG A 49 4.15 14.96 -7.67
N SER A 50 4.07 15.45 -8.91
CA SER A 50 3.07 15.00 -9.90
C SER A 50 3.33 13.59 -10.42
N HIS A 51 4.55 13.07 -10.25
CA HIS A 51 4.91 11.70 -10.62
C HIS A 51 4.51 10.67 -9.54
N ARG A 52 3.90 11.11 -8.43
CA ARG A 52 3.38 10.20 -7.42
C ARG A 52 2.18 9.46 -7.98
N GLY A 53 2.17 8.14 -7.85
CA GLY A 53 1.00 7.34 -8.20
C GLY A 53 1.33 5.91 -8.53
N ARG A 54 0.35 5.24 -9.14
CA ARG A 54 0.36 3.81 -9.41
C ARG A 54 0.77 3.52 -10.86
N TYR A 55 1.83 2.73 -11.01
CA TYR A 55 2.37 2.31 -12.29
C TYR A 55 2.17 0.81 -12.53
N SER A 56 1.85 0.42 -13.76
CA SER A 56 1.84 -0.97 -14.23
C SER A 56 2.39 -1.03 -15.64
N CYS A 57 2.94 -2.17 -16.05
CA CYS A 57 3.35 -2.38 -17.44
C CYS A 57 2.34 -3.29 -18.16
N THR A 58 2.18 -3.04 -19.45
CA THR A 58 1.34 -3.81 -20.35
C THR A 58 2.19 -4.50 -21.41
N ALA A 59 1.75 -5.68 -21.82
CA ALA A 59 2.45 -6.53 -22.78
C ALA A 59 1.41 -7.11 -23.74
N ILE A 60 1.61 -6.95 -25.04
CA ILE A 60 0.70 -7.42 -26.07
C ILE A 60 1.45 -8.37 -27.00
N ASN A 61 0.82 -9.51 -27.29
CA ASN A 61 1.20 -10.41 -28.37
C ASN A 61 -0.06 -10.76 -29.19
N ASN A 62 0.08 -11.69 -30.13
CA ASN A 62 -1.02 -12.20 -30.95
C ASN A 62 -2.11 -12.94 -30.14
N GLU A 63 -1.80 -13.43 -28.93
CA GLU A 63 -2.78 -14.11 -28.07
C GLU A 63 -3.60 -13.10 -27.24
N GLY A 64 -3.06 -11.91 -27.00
CA GLY A 64 -3.78 -10.82 -26.34
C GLY A 64 -2.89 -9.89 -25.53
N GLN A 65 -3.53 -9.17 -24.61
CA GLN A 65 -2.89 -8.18 -23.75
C GLN A 65 -2.88 -8.63 -22.28
N GLY A 66 -1.71 -8.61 -21.66
CA GLY A 66 -1.51 -8.76 -20.22
C GLY A 66 -1.14 -7.43 -19.55
N GLU A 67 -1.43 -7.32 -18.26
CA GLU A 67 -1.01 -6.19 -17.40
C GLU A 67 -0.36 -6.74 -16.12
N SER A 68 0.71 -6.10 -15.66
CA SER A 68 1.38 -6.46 -14.42
C SER A 68 0.58 -6.07 -13.17
N ASN A 69 1.00 -6.56 -12.00
CA ASN A 69 0.62 -5.93 -10.75
C ASN A 69 1.06 -4.46 -10.72
N HIS A 70 0.44 -3.68 -9.85
CA HIS A 70 0.77 -2.28 -9.71
C HIS A 70 1.94 -2.04 -8.73
N VAL A 71 2.74 -1.02 -9.02
CA VAL A 71 3.79 -0.47 -8.15
C VAL A 71 3.45 0.97 -7.83
N TYR A 72 3.42 1.32 -6.54
CA TYR A 72 3.12 2.69 -6.11
C TYR A 72 4.42 3.48 -5.89
N LEU A 73 4.64 4.50 -6.71
CA LEU A 73 5.76 5.42 -6.57
C LEU A 73 5.42 6.50 -5.56
N ARG A 74 6.13 6.49 -4.42
CA ARG A 74 6.03 7.55 -3.43
C ARG A 74 7.08 8.61 -3.69
N VAL A 75 6.62 9.83 -3.98
CA VAL A 75 7.49 11.02 -4.06
C VAL A 75 7.34 11.85 -2.79
N GLN A 76 8.47 12.14 -2.14
CA GLN A 76 8.56 13.02 -0.99
C GLN A 76 9.47 14.21 -1.29
N CYS A 77 9.08 15.38 -0.80
CA CYS A 77 9.87 16.61 -0.92
C CYS A 77 10.22 17.11 0.47
N PHE A 78 11.41 17.64 0.64
CA PHE A 78 11.88 18.16 1.92
C PHE A 78 11.41 19.61 2.12
N ALA A 79 10.86 19.93 3.30
CA ALA A 79 10.52 21.29 3.68
C ALA A 79 11.81 22.02 4.09
N GLY A 80 12.38 22.81 3.18
CA GLY A 80 13.64 23.55 3.40
C GLY A 80 14.59 23.49 2.20
N ASN A 81 14.46 22.47 1.34
CA ASN A 81 15.20 22.37 0.08
C ASN A 81 14.28 21.75 -0.99
N LYS A 82 13.73 22.59 -1.88
CA LYS A 82 12.78 22.17 -2.92
C LYS A 82 13.45 21.30 -4.00
N ASP A 83 14.78 21.32 -4.08
CA ASP A 83 15.55 20.52 -5.03
C ASP A 83 15.87 19.12 -4.48
N ALA A 84 15.72 18.93 -3.17
CA ALA A 84 15.77 17.63 -2.53
C ALA A 84 14.41 16.91 -2.72
N VAL A 85 14.40 15.90 -3.58
CA VAL A 85 13.25 15.03 -3.82
C VAL A 85 13.72 13.59 -3.64
N GLY A 86 13.07 12.86 -2.72
CA GLY A 86 13.29 11.43 -2.51
C GLY A 86 12.12 10.63 -3.07
N ALA A 87 12.40 9.62 -3.89
CA ALA A 87 11.39 8.74 -4.47
C ALA A 87 11.71 7.28 -4.11
N TYR A 88 10.69 6.52 -3.70
CA TYR A 88 10.84 5.10 -3.37
C TYR A 88 9.56 4.33 -3.70
N ASN A 89 9.74 3.05 -4.00
CA ASN A 89 8.63 2.14 -4.26
C ASN A 89 8.08 1.63 -2.94
N ILE A 90 6.76 1.55 -2.83
CA ILE A 90 6.09 0.78 -1.76
C ILE A 90 5.92 -0.64 -2.31
N PHE A 91 6.41 -1.64 -1.55
CA PHE A 91 6.60 -3.04 -1.96
C PHE A 91 5.54 -3.57 -2.95
N GLY A 92 5.98 -3.79 -4.19
CA GLY A 92 5.25 -4.46 -5.26
C GLY A 92 6.22 -5.32 -6.06
N SER A 93 6.28 -6.62 -5.72
CA SER A 93 7.03 -7.70 -6.36
C SER A 93 8.55 -7.81 -6.04
N PRO A 94 9.07 -9.03 -5.69
CA PRO A 94 10.45 -9.26 -5.23
C PRO A 94 11.56 -9.05 -6.29
N ASN A 95 11.20 -8.73 -7.52
CA ASN A 95 12.12 -8.70 -8.67
C ASN A 95 12.56 -7.29 -9.09
N THR A 96 12.17 -6.23 -8.38
CA THR A 96 12.72 -4.88 -8.62
C THR A 96 14.06 -4.73 -7.89
N LYS A 97 15.11 -5.39 -8.41
CA LYS A 97 16.44 -5.40 -7.78
C LYS A 97 17.28 -4.13 -8.03
N ASN A 98 16.82 -3.16 -8.80
CA ASN A 98 17.68 -2.05 -9.22
C ASN A 98 17.01 -0.68 -9.08
N VAL A 99 16.85 -0.19 -7.84
CA VAL A 99 16.95 1.26 -7.59
C VAL A 99 18.41 1.50 -7.19
N GLN A 100 19.28 1.81 -8.16
CA GLN A 100 20.62 2.24 -7.83
C GLN A 100 20.58 3.68 -7.30
N TYR A 101 20.93 3.82 -6.03
CA TYR A 101 21.19 5.10 -5.39
C TYR A 101 22.48 5.70 -5.98
N ARG A 102 22.43 6.95 -6.45
CA ARG A 102 23.65 7.76 -6.56
C ARG A 102 23.81 8.48 -5.23
N GLU A 103 24.67 7.92 -4.38
CA GLU A 103 24.97 8.40 -3.03
C GLU A 103 25.34 9.89 -3.05
N TYR A 104 24.55 10.72 -2.37
CA TYR A 104 24.98 12.10 -2.06
C TYR A 104 24.78 12.48 -0.58
N TYR A 105 24.19 11.61 0.25
CA TYR A 105 24.06 11.84 1.69
C TYR A 105 24.26 10.52 2.45
N ARG A 106 25.23 10.50 3.37
CA ARG A 106 25.53 9.32 4.21
C ARG A 106 24.54 9.26 5.37
N ASP A 107 24.23 8.06 5.85
CA ASP A 107 23.28 7.80 6.96
C ASP A 107 23.61 8.55 8.28
N GLU A 108 24.82 9.06 8.43
CA GLU A 108 25.29 9.79 9.60
C GLU A 108 24.78 11.25 9.66
N ASP A 109 24.49 11.87 8.50
CA ASP A 109 24.01 13.27 8.43
C ASP A 109 22.54 13.42 8.91
N TRP A 110 21.82 12.32 9.09
CA TRP A 110 20.36 12.30 9.32
C TRP A 110 19.93 12.52 10.77
N LYS A 111 20.86 12.41 11.71
CA LYS A 111 20.59 12.66 13.14
C LYS A 111 20.56 14.14 13.49
N GLU A 112 21.18 15.00 12.69
CA GLU A 112 21.34 16.44 12.97
C GLU A 112 20.23 17.30 12.34
N PHE A 113 19.55 16.81 11.29
CA PHE A 113 18.47 17.52 10.59
C PHE A 113 17.03 17.09 10.94
N GLY A 114 16.86 16.29 12.00
CA GLY A 114 15.52 16.02 12.57
C GLY A 114 14.66 15.03 11.79
N GLY A 115 15.27 14.04 11.11
CA GLY A 115 14.58 12.84 10.63
C GLY A 115 13.54 13.05 9.52
N ARG A 116 13.23 11.96 8.82
CA ARG A 116 12.25 11.94 7.73
C ARG A 116 10.85 11.80 8.33
N LYS A 117 10.18 12.91 8.62
CA LYS A 117 8.79 12.89 9.13
C LYS A 117 7.81 12.28 8.12
N TYR A 118 7.20 11.14 8.45
CA TYR A 118 6.14 10.50 7.65
C TYR A 118 4.87 10.23 8.47
N SER A 119 3.72 10.33 7.80
CA SER A 119 2.45 9.83 8.35
C SER A 119 2.50 8.31 8.51
N PRO A 120 1.74 7.72 9.46
CA PRO A 120 1.86 6.32 9.77
C PRO A 120 1.63 5.42 8.54
N ILE A 121 2.19 4.22 8.53
CA ILE A 121 1.98 3.20 7.50
C ILE A 121 1.68 1.85 8.16
N CYS A 122 0.92 0.98 7.50
CA CYS A 122 0.64 -0.34 8.04
C CYS A 122 1.92 -1.15 8.15
N LYS A 123 2.17 -1.73 9.32
CA LYS A 123 3.27 -2.67 9.51
C LYS A 123 3.07 -3.89 8.62
N SER A 124 4.14 -4.39 7.99
CA SER A 124 4.08 -5.64 7.24
C SER A 124 3.88 -6.84 8.18
N GLU A 125 3.37 -7.94 7.66
CA GLU A 125 3.27 -9.24 8.38
C GLU A 125 2.31 -9.28 9.59
N GLN A 126 1.38 -8.32 9.70
CA GLN A 126 0.28 -8.41 10.67
C GLN A 126 -0.84 -9.33 10.16
N GLU A 127 -1.60 -9.95 11.07
CA GLU A 127 -2.76 -10.78 10.72
C GLU A 127 -3.88 -9.92 10.13
N THR A 128 -4.32 -10.24 8.91
CA THR A 128 -5.33 -9.45 8.18
C THR A 128 -6.69 -10.13 8.06
N THR A 129 -6.83 -11.38 8.51
CA THR A 129 -8.06 -12.16 8.33
C THR A 129 -8.47 -12.78 9.65
N PHE A 130 -9.71 -12.51 10.08
CA PHE A 130 -10.23 -12.96 11.37
C PHE A 130 -11.54 -13.73 11.19
N THR A 131 -11.67 -14.87 11.86
CA THR A 131 -12.92 -15.62 11.94
C THR A 131 -13.72 -15.16 13.15
N ALA A 132 -14.98 -14.76 12.94
CA ALA A 132 -15.86 -14.28 14.01
C ALA A 132 -17.19 -15.04 14.05
N VAL A 133 -17.80 -15.07 15.24
CA VAL A 133 -19.14 -15.63 15.47
C VAL A 133 -20.09 -14.48 15.77
N THR A 134 -21.32 -14.56 15.26
CA THR A 134 -22.35 -13.55 15.52
C THR A 134 -22.56 -13.33 17.02
N ASN A 135 -22.69 -12.08 17.44
CA ASN A 135 -22.81 -11.62 18.83
C ASN A 135 -21.61 -11.98 19.73
N ARG A 136 -20.46 -12.35 19.16
CA ARG A 136 -19.22 -12.55 19.89
C ARG A 136 -18.16 -11.55 19.42
N PRO A 137 -17.47 -10.85 20.33
CA PRO A 137 -16.41 -9.94 19.94
C PRO A 137 -15.20 -10.72 19.42
N VAL A 138 -14.62 -10.24 18.33
CA VAL A 138 -13.28 -10.61 17.86
C VAL A 138 -12.35 -9.43 18.09
N GLN A 139 -11.15 -9.69 18.58
CA GLN A 139 -10.15 -8.67 18.84
C GLN A 139 -9.27 -8.49 17.60
N ILE A 140 -9.25 -7.28 17.04
CA ILE A 140 -8.42 -6.93 15.88
C ILE A 140 -7.37 -5.93 16.34
N GLN A 141 -6.10 -6.24 16.11
CA GLN A 141 -4.97 -5.36 16.42
C GLN A 141 -4.44 -4.72 15.14
N CYS A 142 -4.40 -3.40 15.12
CA CYS A 142 -3.76 -2.61 14.08
C CYS A 142 -2.43 -2.08 14.60
N GLU A 143 -1.35 -2.41 13.88
CA GLU A 143 -0.01 -1.89 14.15
C GLU A 143 0.49 -1.07 12.97
N VAL A 144 1.01 0.12 13.28
CA VAL A 144 1.56 1.05 12.28
C VAL A 144 2.99 1.41 12.60
N GLU A 145 3.76 1.68 11.56
CA GLU A 145 5.07 2.29 11.65
C GLU A 145 4.90 3.80 11.47
N ALA A 146 5.38 4.59 12.42
CA ALA A 146 5.29 6.04 12.41
C ALA A 146 6.63 6.65 12.85
N ASP A 147 6.98 7.81 12.28
CA ASP A 147 8.20 8.55 12.63
C ASP A 147 8.13 9.20 14.02
N MET A 148 6.92 9.35 14.55
CA MET A 148 6.68 9.81 15.91
C MET A 148 5.68 8.88 16.58
N ASP A 149 5.97 8.59 17.85
CA ASP A 149 5.27 7.57 18.61
C ASP A 149 3.80 7.94 18.83
N ASP A 150 3.42 9.23 18.89
CA ASP A 150 2.03 9.67 19.11
C ASP A 150 1.14 9.51 17.85
N VAL A 151 0.48 8.35 17.72
CA VAL A 151 -0.47 8.05 16.67
C VAL A 151 -1.89 7.97 17.21
N ASN A 152 -2.77 8.80 16.67
CA ASN A 152 -4.21 8.74 16.87
C ASN A 152 -4.83 7.74 15.89
N PHE A 153 -5.70 6.87 16.40
CA PHE A 153 -6.35 5.84 15.60
C PHE A 153 -7.84 6.10 15.42
N ARG A 154 -8.36 5.81 14.23
CA ARG A 154 -9.79 5.73 13.95
C ARG A 154 -10.11 4.44 13.19
N TRP A 155 -11.25 3.85 13.51
CA TRP A 155 -11.74 2.61 12.89
C TRP A 155 -12.99 2.90 12.06
N GLU A 156 -13.06 2.35 10.85
CA GLU A 156 -14.18 2.51 9.91
C GLU A 156 -14.63 1.14 9.39
N PHE A 157 -15.93 0.97 9.11
CA PHE A 157 -16.50 -0.29 8.60
C PHE A 157 -17.21 -0.08 7.26
N ASN A 158 -16.99 -1.00 6.32
CA ASN A 158 -17.63 -0.99 5.01
C ASN A 158 -18.90 -1.86 4.98
N GLY A 159 -19.97 -1.38 5.60
CA GLY A 159 -21.31 -1.99 5.54
C GLY A 159 -22.43 -0.93 5.48
N THR A 160 -23.58 -1.29 4.94
CA THR A 160 -24.73 -0.38 4.71
C THR A 160 -25.64 -0.22 5.92
N SER A 161 -25.58 -1.13 6.89
CA SER A 161 -26.13 -0.96 8.24
C SER A 161 -25.12 -0.22 9.11
N SER A 162 -25.51 0.24 10.30
CA SER A 162 -24.66 0.93 11.28
C SER A 162 -23.43 0.14 11.79
N GLY A 163 -22.99 -0.90 11.07
CA GLY A 163 -21.87 -1.78 11.36
C GLY A 163 -22.10 -2.63 12.61
N GLY A 164 -21.37 -3.74 12.73
CA GLY A 164 -21.20 -4.40 14.02
C GLY A 164 -20.75 -3.42 15.11
N ASP A 165 -20.90 -3.80 16.37
CA ASP A 165 -20.49 -2.92 17.48
C ASP A 165 -18.96 -2.77 17.47
N VAL A 166 -18.48 -1.54 17.30
CA VAL A 166 -17.06 -1.20 17.26
C VAL A 166 -16.69 -0.57 18.60
N GLN A 167 -16.17 -1.39 19.51
CA GLN A 167 -15.70 -0.92 20.82
C GLN A 167 -14.18 -0.80 20.80
N VAL A 168 -13.69 0.44 20.73
CA VAL A 168 -12.25 0.71 20.76
C VAL A 168 -11.71 0.38 22.15
N VAL A 169 -10.75 -0.54 22.19
CA VAL A 169 -10.05 -0.88 23.42
C VAL A 169 -8.80 -0.02 23.49
N SER A 170 -8.78 0.95 24.41
CA SER A 170 -7.57 1.70 24.69
C SER A 170 -6.51 0.75 25.26
N VAL A 171 -5.35 0.67 24.62
CA VAL A 171 -4.21 -0.08 25.14
C VAL A 171 -3.35 0.86 25.97
N PRO A 172 -3.19 0.62 27.29
CA PRO A 172 -2.32 1.44 28.11
C PRO A 172 -0.86 1.32 27.63
N GLY A 173 -0.22 2.45 27.31
CA GLY A 173 1.22 2.51 27.06
C GLY A 173 1.71 2.17 25.65
N THR A 174 0.83 1.90 24.68
CA THR A 174 1.24 1.77 23.26
C THR A 174 0.72 2.93 22.44
N THR A 175 1.61 3.59 21.72
CA THR A 175 1.28 4.81 20.96
C THR A 175 1.18 4.54 19.44
N THR A 176 1.70 3.40 18.96
CA THR A 176 1.68 2.95 17.55
C THR A 176 0.80 1.71 17.31
N LYS A 177 -0.02 1.33 18.30
CA LYS A 177 -0.95 0.18 18.22
C LYS A 177 -2.33 0.59 18.66
N SER A 178 -3.35 0.05 17.99
CA SER A 178 -4.74 0.19 18.39
C SER A 178 -5.46 -1.15 18.31
N ILE A 179 -6.31 -1.42 19.29
CA ILE A 179 -7.09 -2.66 19.36
C ILE A 179 -8.57 -2.31 19.35
N VAL A 180 -9.34 -3.07 18.57
CA VAL A 180 -10.80 -2.95 18.53
C VAL A 180 -11.45 -4.30 18.81
N ASN A 181 -12.50 -4.28 19.62
CA ASN A 181 -13.38 -5.43 19.80
C ASN A 181 -14.55 -5.28 18.83
N TYR A 182 -14.48 -6.03 17.73
CA TYR A 182 -15.49 -6.02 16.68
C TYR A 182 -16.53 -7.11 16.93
N THR A 183 -17.81 -6.76 17.04
CA THR A 183 -18.89 -7.75 17.27
C THR A 183 -19.88 -7.76 16.09
N PRO A 184 -19.80 -8.74 15.17
CA PRO A 184 -20.79 -8.86 14.09
C PRO A 184 -22.15 -9.25 14.67
N ARG A 185 -23.23 -8.56 14.29
CA ARG A 185 -24.59 -8.80 14.80
C ARG A 185 -25.49 -9.55 13.81
N SER A 186 -25.12 -9.53 12.53
CA SER A 186 -25.83 -10.14 11.40
C SER A 186 -24.85 -10.61 10.32
N GLU A 187 -25.34 -11.34 9.31
CA GLU A 187 -24.54 -11.74 8.16
C GLU A 187 -23.98 -10.55 7.37
N ASN A 188 -24.67 -9.41 7.40
CA ASN A 188 -24.25 -8.17 6.73
C ASN A 188 -23.14 -7.43 7.49
N ASP A 189 -22.80 -7.87 8.70
CA ASP A 189 -21.70 -7.32 9.48
C ASP A 189 -20.38 -8.09 9.23
N PHE A 190 -20.38 -9.15 8.42
CA PHE A 190 -19.12 -9.71 7.92
C PHE A 190 -18.63 -8.85 6.74
N GLY A 191 -17.35 -8.47 6.76
CA GLY A 191 -16.83 -7.50 5.81
C GLY A 191 -15.41 -7.04 6.14
N THR A 192 -15.04 -5.87 5.64
CA THR A 192 -13.72 -5.27 5.88
C THR A 192 -13.81 -4.16 6.91
N VAL A 193 -12.94 -4.25 7.92
CA VAL A 193 -12.71 -3.25 8.95
C VAL A 193 -11.44 -2.49 8.61
N TYR A 194 -11.51 -1.17 8.56
CA TYR A 194 -10.37 -0.30 8.25
C TYR A 194 -9.85 0.39 9.50
N CYS A 195 -8.54 0.33 9.70
CA CYS A 195 -7.82 1.10 10.69
C CYS A 195 -7.06 2.24 10.02
N TRP A 196 -7.19 3.43 10.57
CA TRP A 196 -6.41 4.58 10.15
C TRP A 196 -5.61 5.15 11.32
N GLY A 197 -4.32 5.35 11.10
CA GLY A 197 -3.42 6.09 11.99
C GLY A 197 -3.17 7.51 11.48
N THR A 198 -3.13 8.45 12.42
CA THR A 198 -2.82 9.86 12.19
C THR A 198 -1.78 10.32 13.21
N ASN A 199 -0.66 10.85 12.76
CA ASN A 199 0.28 11.57 13.62
C ASN A 199 0.31 13.05 13.24
N ASN A 200 1.22 13.82 13.85
CA ASN A 200 1.39 15.24 13.55
C ASN A 200 1.87 15.55 12.11
N VAL A 201 2.34 14.56 11.36
CA VAL A 201 2.71 14.68 9.94
C VAL A 201 1.47 14.54 9.06
N GLY A 202 0.53 13.69 9.47
CA GLY A 202 -0.77 13.53 8.84
C GLY A 202 -1.33 12.12 8.99
N THR A 203 -2.41 11.89 8.26
CA THR A 203 -3.13 10.62 8.20
C THR A 203 -2.46 9.65 7.23
N GLN A 204 -2.59 8.35 7.49
CA GLN A 204 -2.36 7.29 6.51
C GLN A 204 -2.98 7.64 5.15
N SER A 205 -2.26 7.39 4.05
CA SER A 205 -2.82 7.51 2.70
C SER A 205 -3.60 6.26 2.28
N ILE A 206 -3.26 5.11 2.87
CA ILE A 206 -3.92 3.83 2.68
C ILE A 206 -4.16 3.25 4.09
N PRO A 207 -5.41 2.92 4.47
CA PRO A 207 -5.70 2.31 5.76
C PRO A 207 -5.23 0.86 5.82
N CYS A 208 -5.04 0.36 7.04
CA CYS A 208 -4.88 -1.07 7.23
C CYS A 208 -6.26 -1.72 7.13
N ALA A 209 -6.38 -2.75 6.29
CA ALA A 209 -7.65 -3.41 5.99
C ALA A 209 -7.65 -4.83 6.57
N PHE A 210 -8.68 -5.15 7.36
CA PHE A 210 -8.84 -6.44 8.03
C PHE A 210 -10.16 -7.08 7.60
N VAL A 211 -10.10 -8.32 7.12
CA VAL A 211 -11.27 -9.06 6.62
C VAL A 211 -11.82 -9.93 7.75
N VAL A 212 -13.08 -9.72 8.10
CA VAL A 212 -13.80 -10.52 9.10
C VAL A 212 -14.77 -11.44 8.40
N ILE A 213 -14.55 -12.75 8.55
CA ILE A 213 -15.36 -13.81 7.93
C ILE A 213 -16.13 -14.62 8.98
N PRO A 214 -17.31 -15.18 8.64
CA PRO A 214 -18.06 -16.03 9.55
C PRO A 214 -17.28 -17.31 9.86
N ALA A 215 -17.19 -17.66 11.15
CA ALA A 215 -16.73 -18.97 11.56
C ALA A 215 -17.75 -20.02 11.12
N GLY A 216 -17.33 -20.93 10.24
CA GLY A 216 -18.21 -21.95 9.69
C GLY A 216 -18.76 -22.89 10.77
N ILE A 217 -20.09 -23.05 10.80
CA ILE A 217 -20.69 -24.32 11.22
C ILE A 217 -20.16 -25.37 10.25
N ASN A 218 -19.45 -26.35 10.79
CA ASN A 218 -18.94 -27.51 10.06
C ASN A 218 -20.15 -28.32 9.55
N ARG A 219 -20.73 -27.94 8.40
CA ARG A 219 -21.57 -28.86 7.65
C ARG A 219 -20.61 -29.91 7.10
N GLN A 220 -20.48 -30.99 7.86
CA GLN A 220 -19.75 -32.19 7.46
C GLN A 220 -19.95 -32.41 5.97
N PHE A 221 -18.84 -32.59 5.26
CA PHE A 221 -18.83 -33.28 3.99
C PHE A 221 -19.59 -34.60 4.17
N THR A 222 -20.88 -34.62 3.84
CA THR A 222 -21.53 -35.85 3.43
C THR A 222 -20.95 -36.15 2.06
N SER A 223 -19.86 -36.91 2.07
CA SER A 223 -19.40 -37.64 0.90
C SER A 223 -20.60 -38.37 0.32
N PHE A 224 -21.02 -37.99 -0.89
CA PHE A 224 -21.82 -38.87 -1.70
C PHE A 224 -20.88 -40.01 -2.12
N VAL A 225 -21.14 -41.20 -1.55
CA VAL A 225 -20.66 -42.49 -2.05
C VAL A 225 -21.49 -42.86 -3.27
#